data_AF-A0AAX2FN33-F1
#
_entry.id   AF-A0AAX2FN33-F1
#
_cell.length_a   1.000
_cell.length_b   1.000
_cell.length_c   1.000
_cell.angle_alpha   90.00
_cell.angle_beta   90.00
_cell.angle_gamma   90.00
#
_symmetry.space_group_name_H-M   'P 1'
#
loop_
_entity.id
_entity.type
_entity.pdbx_description
1 polymer ?
#
loop_
_entity_poly.entity_id
_entity_poly.type
_entity_poly.pdbx_seq_one_letter_code
_entity_poly.pdbx_strand_id
1 'polypeptide(L)'
;MTAKTKSGEINIQDHDSKYNLEASSTEGDIDITLSEKPQDAVITGQSAAGDVTIFNEENNNVTIGNGSKKISGKTAAGDVTIETR
;
A
#
# COMPACT_ATOMS: atom_id res chain seq x y z
N MET A 1 -10.62 2.91 4.77
CA MET A 1 -9.76 3.84 5.51
C MET A 1 -9.02 4.72 4.52
N THR A 2 -8.74 5.96 4.87
CA THR A 2 -7.94 6.86 4.02
C THR A 2 -6.95 7.62 4.89
N ALA A 3 -5.67 7.59 4.52
CA ALA A 3 -4.58 8.30 5.20
C ALA A 3 -3.88 9.23 4.19
N LYS A 4 -3.75 10.51 4.51
CA LYS A 4 -3.14 11.49 3.61
C LYS A 4 -2.22 12.44 4.36
N THR A 5 -1.03 12.65 3.83
CA THR A 5 -0.11 13.71 4.28
C THR A 5 0.51 14.41 3.08
N LYS A 6 1.04 15.61 3.31
CA LYS A 6 1.82 16.34 2.29
C LYS A 6 3.30 16.01 2.40
N SER A 7 3.81 15.97 3.62
CA SER A 7 5.21 15.68 3.90
C SER A 7 5.25 14.84 5.15
N GLY A 8 6.05 13.77 5.13
CA GLY A 8 6.16 12.79 6.19
C GLY A 8 5.72 11.40 5.77
N GLU A 9 6.17 10.42 6.54
CA GLU A 9 5.88 9.01 6.36
C GLU A 9 4.44 8.68 6.76
N ILE A 10 3.83 7.74 6.04
CA ILE A 10 2.58 7.10 6.44
C ILE A 10 2.89 5.65 6.80
N ASN A 11 2.73 5.31 8.08
CA ASN A 11 2.89 3.95 8.57
C ASN A 11 1.55 3.40 9.05
N ILE A 12 1.07 2.34 8.39
CA ILE A 12 -0.19 1.67 8.69
C ILE A 12 0.12 0.24 9.08
N GLN A 13 -0.15 -0.11 10.33
CA GLN A 13 0.11 -1.44 10.86
C GLN A 13 -1.19 -2.20 11.12
N ASP A 14 -1.14 -3.52 10.93
CA ASP A 14 -2.24 -4.43 11.24
C ASP A 14 -3.56 -4.06 10.55
N HIS A 15 -3.48 -3.61 9.30
CA HIS A 15 -4.69 -3.34 8.52
C HIS A 15 -5.37 -4.64 8.12
N ASP A 16 -6.66 -4.75 8.44
CA ASP A 16 -7.49 -5.89 8.02
C ASP A 16 -7.76 -5.83 6.51
N SER A 17 -7.23 -6.81 5.79
CA SER A 17 -7.26 -6.91 4.34
C SER A 17 -8.68 -7.09 3.75
N LYS A 18 -9.69 -7.32 4.60
CA LYS A 18 -11.13 -7.32 4.24
C LYS A 18 -11.69 -5.92 4.04
N TYR A 19 -10.95 -4.87 4.38
CA TYR A 19 -11.37 -3.49 4.21
C TYR A 19 -10.48 -2.73 3.23
N ASN A 20 -11.09 -1.74 2.56
CA ASN A 20 -10.35 -0.89 1.64
C ASN A 20 -9.43 0.06 2.41
N LEU A 21 -8.26 0.33 1.82
CA LEU A 21 -7.28 1.27 2.31
C LEU A 21 -6.72 2.10 1.15
N GLU A 22 -6.63 3.40 1.36
CA GLU A 22 -5.94 4.33 0.45
C GLU A 22 -5.01 5.22 1.28
N ALA A 23 -3.70 5.07 1.06
CA ALA A 23 -2.67 5.92 1.64
C ALA A 23 -2.05 6.79 0.54
N SER A 24 -1.91 8.08 0.81
CA SER A 24 -1.24 8.98 -0.13
C SER A 24 -0.37 10.03 0.55
N SER A 25 0.89 10.12 0.14
CA SER A 25 1.83 11.18 0.52
C SER A 25 2.27 11.97 -0.72
N THR A 26 2.78 13.19 -0.54
CA THR A 26 3.51 13.87 -1.62
C THR A 26 5.01 13.62 -1.46
N GLU A 27 5.51 13.74 -0.24
CA GLU A 27 6.91 13.49 0.10
C GLU A 27 6.97 12.62 1.37
N GLY A 28 7.66 11.50 1.29
CA GLY A 28 7.78 10.52 2.36
C GLY A 28 7.26 9.15 1.96
N ASP A 29 7.74 8.16 2.71
CA ASP A 29 7.49 6.76 2.44
C ASP A 29 6.10 6.35 2.91
N ILE A 30 5.58 5.28 2.32
CA ILE A 30 4.30 4.69 2.68
C ILE A 30 4.51 3.22 2.96
N ASP A 31 4.38 2.86 4.23
CA ASP A 31 4.49 1.49 4.70
C ASP A 31 3.11 0.99 5.16
N ILE A 32 2.65 -0.08 4.54
CA ILE A 32 1.38 -0.73 4.83
C ILE A 32 1.65 -2.19 5.20
N THR A 33 1.45 -2.53 6.47
CA THR A 33 1.48 -3.91 6.95
C THR A 33 0.05 -4.42 7.12
N LEU A 34 -0.30 -5.45 6.34
CA LEU A 34 -1.56 -6.16 6.46
C LEU A 34 -1.49 -7.23 7.56
N SER A 35 -2.59 -7.43 8.27
CA SER A 35 -2.69 -8.47 9.31
C SER A 35 -2.63 -9.89 8.75
N GLU A 36 -3.05 -10.07 7.50
CA GLU A 36 -3.00 -11.33 6.76
C GLU A 36 -3.01 -11.06 5.25
N LYS A 37 -2.45 -11.99 4.47
CA LYS A 37 -2.53 -11.92 3.00
C LYS A 37 -4.01 -11.98 2.56
N PRO A 38 -4.51 -10.99 1.80
CA PRO A 38 -5.90 -11.00 1.35
C PRO A 38 -6.16 -12.19 0.43
N GLN A 39 -7.37 -12.74 0.54
CA GLN A 39 -7.86 -13.76 -0.39
C GLN A 39 -8.55 -13.17 -1.61
N ASP A 40 -8.97 -11.90 -1.54
CA ASP A 40 -9.70 -11.21 -2.60
C ASP A 40 -9.46 -9.68 -2.54
N ALA A 41 -8.42 -9.19 -3.22
CA ALA A 41 -8.05 -7.78 -3.21
C ALA A 41 -7.20 -7.37 -4.43
N VAL A 42 -7.31 -6.10 -4.81
CA VAL A 42 -6.36 -5.40 -5.68
C VAL A 42 -5.47 -4.55 -4.80
N ILE A 43 -4.17 -4.77 -4.90
CA ILE A 43 -3.13 -4.05 -4.18
C ILE A 43 -2.32 -3.27 -5.20
N THR A 44 -2.20 -1.95 -5.01
CA THR A 44 -1.48 -1.09 -5.94
C THR A 44 -0.54 -0.18 -5.20
N GLY A 45 0.73 -0.16 -5.62
CA GLY A 45 1.70 0.81 -5.16
C GLY A 45 2.11 1.74 -6.28
N GLN A 46 2.28 3.02 -5.98
CA GLN A 46 2.69 4.04 -6.94
C GLN A 46 3.72 4.96 -6.28
N SER A 47 4.94 4.98 -6.82
CA SER A 47 5.92 6.02 -6.53
C SER A 47 6.40 6.65 -7.83
N ALA A 48 6.59 7.98 -7.84
CA ALA A 48 7.19 8.68 -8.98
C ALA A 48 8.71 8.85 -8.84
N ALA A 49 9.24 8.78 -7.61
CA ALA A 49 10.66 8.93 -7.31
C ALA A 49 11.02 8.05 -6.11
N GLY A 50 10.85 6.74 -6.29
CA GLY A 50 11.14 5.69 -5.31
C GLY A 50 10.67 4.34 -5.81
N ASP A 51 10.91 3.32 -5.01
CA ASP A 51 10.61 1.93 -5.34
C ASP A 51 9.22 1.53 -4.84
N VAL A 52 8.67 0.50 -5.47
CA VAL A 52 7.39 -0.07 -5.05
C VAL A 52 7.58 -1.56 -4.78
N THR A 53 7.42 -1.94 -3.52
CA THR A 53 7.51 -3.31 -3.05
C THR A 53 6.15 -3.77 -2.56
N ILE A 54 5.62 -4.85 -3.14
CA ILE A 54 4.39 -5.50 -2.68
C ILE A 54 4.72 -6.97 -2.37
N PHE A 55 4.46 -7.40 -1.13
CA PHE A 55 4.76 -8.74 -0.63
C PHE A 55 6.20 -9.20 -0.87
N ASN A 56 7.16 -8.33 -0.56
CA ASN A 56 8.60 -8.57 -0.73
C ASN A 56 9.06 -8.77 -2.18
N GLU A 57 8.22 -8.39 -3.15
CA GLU A 57 8.55 -8.38 -4.56
C GLU A 57 8.42 -6.96 -5.11
N GLU A 58 9.33 -6.56 -5.99
CA GLU A 58 9.20 -5.29 -6.72
C GLU A 58 8.01 -5.40 -7.69
N ASN A 59 6.90 -4.80 -7.31
CA ASN A 59 5.64 -4.93 -8.02
C ASN A 59 4.76 -3.73 -7.73
N ASN A 60 4.13 -3.18 -8.77
CA ASN A 60 3.25 -2.01 -8.68
C ASN A 60 1.76 -2.38 -8.61
N ASN A 61 1.39 -3.61 -9.00
CA ASN A 61 0.01 -4.05 -9.00
C ASN A 61 -0.10 -5.57 -8.79
N VAL A 62 -0.79 -5.96 -7.72
CA VAL A 62 -1.10 -7.36 -7.42
C VAL A 62 -2.61 -7.51 -7.30
N THR A 63 -3.19 -8.39 -8.10
CA THR A 63 -4.60 -8.79 -7.96
C THR A 63 -4.67 -10.20 -7.42
N ILE A 64 -5.41 -10.39 -6.33
CA ILE A 64 -5.67 -11.68 -5.69
C ILE A 64 -7.19 -11.92 -5.75
N GLY A 65 -7.59 -13.11 -6.20
CA GLY A 65 -9.00 -13.46 -6.33
C GLY A 65 -9.70 -12.61 -7.40
N ASN A 66 -10.84 -12.02 -7.04
CA ASN A 66 -11.65 -11.17 -7.92
C ASN A 66 -11.33 -9.68 -7.79
N GLY A 67 -10.49 -9.29 -6.82
CA GLY A 67 -10.18 -7.91 -6.52
C GLY A 67 -11.29 -7.12 -5.82
N SER A 68 -12.11 -7.75 -4.96
CA SER A 68 -13.25 -7.05 -4.32
C SER A 68 -12.83 -5.94 -3.35
N LYS A 69 -11.63 -6.04 -2.76
CA LYS A 69 -11.05 -5.00 -1.90
C LYS A 69 -9.95 -4.24 -2.62
N LYS A 70 -9.70 -3.00 -2.18
CA LYS A 70 -8.67 -2.13 -2.75
C LYS A 70 -7.75 -1.63 -1.65
N ILE A 71 -6.47 -1.89 -1.81
CA ILE A 71 -5.41 -1.44 -0.90
C ILE A 71 -4.41 -0.68 -1.77
N SER A 72 -4.22 0.61 -1.50
CA SER A 72 -3.33 1.43 -2.31
C SER A 72 -2.41 2.31 -1.48
N GLY A 73 -1.15 2.41 -1.93
CA GLY A 73 -0.16 3.36 -1.44
C GLY A 73 0.34 4.20 -2.60
N LYS A 74 0.33 5.52 -2.46
CA LYS A 74 0.81 6.45 -3.49
C LYS A 74 1.66 7.58 -2.92
N THR A 75 2.91 7.68 -3.34
CA THR A 75 3.78 8.82 -3.04
C THR A 75 4.36 9.44 -4.30
N ALA A 76 4.74 10.72 -4.25
CA ALA A 76 5.44 11.36 -5.36
C ALA A 76 6.97 11.28 -5.20
N ALA A 77 7.46 11.31 -3.97
CA ALA A 77 8.87 11.13 -3.64
C ALA A 77 8.99 10.31 -2.35
N GLY A 78 9.56 9.12 -2.44
CA GLY A 78 9.61 8.12 -1.36
C GLY A 78 9.22 6.73 -1.87
N ASP A 79 9.38 5.74 -1.03
CA ASP A 79 9.09 4.35 -1.37
C ASP A 79 7.66 3.96 -0.95
N VAL A 80 7.12 2.93 -1.59
CA VAL A 80 5.84 2.32 -1.20
C VAL A 80 6.09 0.85 -0.90
N THR A 81 5.90 0.49 0.36
CA THR A 81 6.00 -0.90 0.84
C THR A 81 4.62 -1.38 1.27
N ILE A 82 4.16 -2.49 0.70
CA ILE A 82 2.93 -3.17 1.12
C ILE A 82 3.26 -4.61 1.42
N GLU A 83 3.18 -5.00 2.68
CA GLU A 83 3.54 -6.34 3.13
C GLU A 83 2.45 -6.94 4.02
N THR A 84 2.64 -8.21 4.39
CA THR A 84 1.84 -8.88 5.41
C THR A 84 2.76 -9.28 6.53
N ARG A 85 2.25 -9.27 7.76
CA ARG A 85 2.89 -10.03 8.85
C ARG A 85 2.98 -11.51 8.50
#